data_AF-A0A660YLI2-F1
#
_entry.id   AF-A0A660YLI2-F1
#
_cell.length_a   1.000
_cell.length_b   1.000
_cell.length_c   1.000
_cell.angle_alpha   90.00
_cell.angle_beta   90.00
_cell.angle_gamma   90.00
#
_symmetry.space_group_name_H-M   'P 1'
#
loop_
_entity.id
_entity.type
_entity.pdbx_description
1 polymer ?
#
loop_
_entity_poly.entity_id
_entity_poly.type
_entity_poly.pdbx_seq_one_letter_code
_entity_poly.pdbx_strand_id
1 'polypeptide(L)'
;NADIITMSYGGWNDYLDGSLPTEQKVDWCYSQGVPVFISAGNDANKNRHYSGTVSANSSTGYIQVDISTPAGDSTYLKFNLVWYDGSARNDLSLQYFDGSQTQLSDVTFYQTTESTRGTESQKSNYNKWIKPGDNTYYLKVVNNSSSSQTFHIYEDWGLSNRVTFANADPEYTISSPATADYAFAVGAWTTRSSWTEYSGNGYTFNETINDICSFSSRGPRIDGTQKPDITAPGSAIISLRDRDIYTSADSRWIDDDGTWNAGDAHYYIMQGTSMACPVVAGSAALLLDRDPGLTPAEIYSDLRSNAASDTYTGVIPNSTWGYGKLDVKAAMSGITVQLKVFLEGPFDTSTHRMKTSLRDAGIIPLTSPYTEDPCTVSSVPSGVVDWILVQLRTSADGSAVISKSVFVDPDGNIVDTDGSDRNIFFDVQEGSYYIVINHRNHLKIMTSSSVALYSDHTVLYDFTDSVSKAYGSNSTKQVEDNVYAMYAGDANGNGFINADDLNDEWRPNNGTFGYKNSDMNMDTYINAHDKNRCFKVNNGKGTAVP
;
A
#
# COMPACT_ATOMS: atom_id res chain seq x y z
N ASN A 1 -11.87 15.55 -4.25
CA ASN A 1 -11.28 14.55 -3.33
C ASN A 1 -9.90 14.21 -3.84
N ALA A 2 -8.98 13.84 -2.96
CA ALA A 2 -7.66 13.36 -3.36
C ALA A 2 -7.69 11.83 -3.35
N ASP A 3 -7.19 11.18 -4.39
CA ASP A 3 -7.10 9.72 -4.46
C ASP A 3 -5.78 9.20 -3.90
N ILE A 4 -4.73 10.01 -3.95
CA ILE A 4 -3.41 9.76 -3.34
C ILE A 4 -2.87 11.06 -2.78
N ILE A 5 -2.25 11.00 -1.60
CA ILE A 5 -1.48 12.12 -1.04
C ILE A 5 -0.01 11.74 -1.01
N THR A 6 0.86 12.63 -1.52
CA THR A 6 2.32 12.53 -1.36
C THR A 6 2.84 13.77 -0.65
N MET A 7 3.70 13.58 0.34
CA MET A 7 4.29 14.67 1.14
C MET A 7 5.80 14.53 1.22
N SER A 8 6.50 15.43 0.53
CA SER A 8 7.95 15.55 0.56
C SER A 8 8.41 16.56 1.63
N TYR A 9 7.96 16.36 2.86
CA TYR A 9 8.19 17.25 4.01
C TYR A 9 8.34 16.42 5.28
N GLY A 10 9.19 16.90 6.20
CA GLY A 10 9.30 16.32 7.53
C GLY A 10 10.32 17.03 8.39
N GLY A 11 10.31 16.72 9.68
CA GLY A 11 11.29 17.18 10.64
C GLY A 11 11.18 16.44 11.97
N TRP A 12 12.15 16.67 12.85
CA TRP A 12 12.04 16.20 14.22
C TRP A 12 11.17 17.16 15.04
N ASN A 13 10.22 16.56 15.77
CA ASN A 13 9.29 17.25 16.65
C ASN A 13 9.43 16.63 18.05
N ASP A 14 8.42 16.80 18.90
CA ASP A 14 8.50 16.45 20.32
C ASP A 14 8.68 14.93 20.52
N TYR A 15 7.78 14.09 20.00
CA TYR A 15 7.67 12.68 20.40
C TYR A 15 8.17 11.65 19.38
N LEU A 16 7.95 11.87 18.09
CA LEU A 16 8.31 10.93 17.01
C LEU A 16 7.76 9.50 17.19
N ASP A 17 6.56 9.39 17.74
CA ASP A 17 5.88 8.14 18.06
C ASP A 17 4.52 7.99 17.34
N GLY A 18 4.21 8.89 16.39
CA GLY A 18 2.96 8.88 15.65
C GLY A 18 1.82 9.64 16.32
N SER A 19 2.00 10.18 17.53
CA SER A 19 0.92 10.77 18.33
C SER A 19 0.59 12.24 18.02
N LEU A 20 1.44 12.96 17.27
CA LEU A 20 1.23 14.39 17.07
C LEU A 20 -0.03 14.66 16.24
N PRO A 21 -0.70 15.81 16.41
CA PRO A 21 -1.90 16.15 15.65
C PRO A 21 -1.74 16.04 14.13
N THR A 22 -0.55 16.37 13.60
CA THR A 22 -0.24 16.23 12.17
C THR A 22 -0.16 14.76 11.74
N GLU A 23 0.39 13.89 12.57
CA GLU A 23 0.48 12.44 12.31
C GLU A 23 -0.90 11.79 12.41
N GLN A 24 -1.68 12.16 13.43
CA GLN A 24 -3.07 11.72 13.56
C GLN A 24 -3.96 12.21 12.41
N LYS A 25 -3.63 13.35 11.79
CA LYS A 25 -4.31 13.81 10.57
C LYS A 25 -3.96 12.93 9.36
N VAL A 26 -2.73 12.43 9.26
CA VAL A 26 -2.35 11.44 8.23
C VAL A 26 -3.15 10.15 8.41
N ASP A 27 -3.21 9.63 9.63
CA ASP A 27 -3.98 8.43 9.96
C ASP A 27 -5.48 8.61 9.65
N TRP A 28 -6.01 9.83 9.92
CA TRP A 28 -7.37 10.16 9.52
C TRP A 28 -7.55 10.14 7.99
N CYS A 29 -6.64 10.72 7.19
CA CYS A 29 -6.74 10.66 5.72
C CYS A 29 -6.77 9.20 5.22
N TYR A 30 -5.92 8.34 5.78
CA TYR A 30 -5.93 6.91 5.49
C TYR A 30 -7.29 6.27 5.80
N SER A 31 -7.88 6.59 6.96
CA SER A 31 -9.22 6.11 7.34
C SER A 31 -10.35 6.59 6.42
N GLN A 32 -10.12 7.62 5.61
CA GLN A 32 -11.06 8.12 4.60
C GLN A 32 -10.85 7.45 3.23
N GLY A 33 -10.02 6.40 3.14
CA GLY A 33 -9.75 5.69 1.90
C GLY A 33 -8.64 6.30 1.04
N VAL A 34 -7.81 7.20 1.60
CA VAL A 34 -6.75 7.89 0.84
C VAL A 34 -5.36 7.42 1.30
N PRO A 35 -4.59 6.67 0.48
CA PRO A 35 -3.20 6.35 0.82
C PRO A 35 -2.34 7.62 0.89
N VAL A 36 -1.52 7.71 1.94
CA VAL A 36 -0.61 8.84 2.20
C VAL A 36 0.84 8.36 2.18
N PHE A 37 1.62 8.87 1.23
CA PHE A 37 3.06 8.60 1.10
C PHE A 37 3.86 9.77 1.64
N ILE A 38 4.85 9.50 2.49
CA ILE A 38 5.64 10.55 3.15
C ILE A 38 7.13 10.23 3.08
N SER A 39 7.94 11.20 2.68
CA SER A 39 9.39 11.05 2.67
C SER A 39 9.94 10.77 4.07
N ALA A 40 10.81 9.76 4.21
CA ALA A 40 11.36 9.33 5.50
C ALA A 40 12.17 10.44 6.23
N GLY A 41 12.81 11.33 5.48
CA GLY A 41 13.74 12.35 6.00
C GLY A 41 15.15 12.18 5.43
N ASN A 42 16.01 13.19 5.65
CA ASN A 42 17.36 13.24 5.07
C ASN A 42 18.43 13.46 6.14
N ASP A 43 18.27 12.90 7.34
CA ASP A 43 19.08 13.23 8.52
C ASP A 43 20.05 12.12 8.98
N ALA A 44 20.04 10.94 8.36
CA ALA A 44 20.84 9.79 8.80
C ALA A 44 22.36 10.02 8.82
N ASN A 45 22.90 10.79 7.87
CA ASN A 45 24.33 11.12 7.80
C ASN A 45 24.69 12.51 8.37
N LYS A 46 23.72 13.23 8.96
CA LYS A 46 23.99 14.58 9.48
C LYS A 46 24.59 14.57 10.88
N ASN A 47 24.66 13.41 11.54
CA ASN A 47 25.18 13.27 12.91
C ASN A 47 24.47 14.15 13.95
N ARG A 48 23.17 14.40 13.76
CA ARG A 48 22.35 15.31 14.59
C ARG A 48 21.48 14.58 15.63
N HIS A 49 21.64 13.27 15.75
CA HIS A 49 20.93 12.41 16.68
C HIS A 49 21.93 11.56 17.48
N TYR A 50 21.62 11.38 18.77
CA TYR A 50 22.33 10.47 19.68
C TYR A 50 21.31 9.68 20.47
N SER A 51 21.51 8.37 20.60
CA SER A 51 20.71 7.52 21.49
C SER A 51 21.60 6.82 22.51
N GLY A 52 21.01 6.42 23.64
CA GLY A 52 21.72 5.67 24.66
C GLY A 52 20.81 5.18 25.79
N THR A 53 21.39 4.47 26.74
CA THR A 53 20.70 4.02 27.95
C THR A 53 21.38 4.61 29.18
N VAL A 54 20.58 5.16 30.09
CA VAL A 54 21.04 5.66 31.39
C VAL A 54 20.50 4.77 32.50
N SER A 55 21.39 4.26 33.36
CA SER A 55 21.02 3.39 34.48
C SER A 55 20.17 4.12 35.52
N ALA A 56 19.37 3.37 36.27
CA ALA A 56 18.60 3.87 37.42
C ALA A 56 19.47 4.67 38.40
N ASN A 57 18.94 5.78 38.92
CA ASN A 57 19.60 6.66 39.90
C ASN A 57 21.05 7.04 39.51
N SER A 58 21.28 7.33 38.23
CA SER A 58 22.62 7.57 37.68
C SER A 58 22.62 8.63 36.59
N SER A 59 23.80 8.89 36.02
CA SER A 59 23.98 9.75 34.85
C SER A 59 24.88 9.09 33.83
N THR A 60 24.76 9.50 32.57
CA THR A 60 25.65 9.05 31.50
C THR A 60 27.07 9.56 31.69
N GLY A 61 28.00 8.98 30.93
CA GLY A 61 29.26 9.66 30.63
C GLY A 61 29.02 10.98 29.84
N TYR A 62 30.10 11.71 29.57
CA TYR A 62 30.03 12.89 28.72
C TYR A 62 29.72 12.51 27.27
N ILE A 63 28.61 13.02 26.75
CA ILE A 63 28.22 12.88 25.35
C ILE A 63 28.80 14.08 24.61
N GLN A 64 29.80 13.83 23.77
CA GLN A 64 30.49 14.91 23.05
C GLN A 64 29.64 15.46 21.90
N VAL A 65 29.56 16.79 21.86
CA VAL A 65 28.96 17.57 20.80
C VAL A 65 30.05 18.40 20.13
N ASP A 66 30.18 18.23 18.82
CA ASP A 66 31.12 18.95 17.98
C ASP A 66 30.41 20.13 17.30
N ILE A 67 31.11 21.27 17.24
CA ILE A 67 30.62 22.50 16.64
C ILE A 67 31.52 22.90 15.48
N SER A 68 30.97 22.94 14.27
CA SER A 68 31.64 23.55 13.13
C SER A 68 31.39 25.06 13.10
N THR A 69 32.35 25.86 13.56
CA THR A 69 32.22 27.33 13.57
C THR A 69 32.94 27.98 12.38
N PRO A 70 32.23 28.63 11.42
CA PRO A 70 32.79 29.76 10.67
C PRO A 70 33.10 30.94 11.60
N ALA A 71 33.83 31.92 11.08
CA ALA A 71 34.42 33.06 11.80
C ALA A 71 33.43 34.05 12.48
N GLY A 72 32.16 33.67 12.72
CA GLY A 72 31.17 34.53 13.38
C GLY A 72 30.16 33.78 14.28
N ASP A 73 29.62 34.52 15.25
CA ASP A 73 28.59 34.11 16.22
C ASP A 73 27.23 33.90 15.52
N SER A 74 26.91 32.67 15.12
CA SER A 74 25.61 32.38 14.50
C SER A 74 25.05 30.98 14.77
N THR A 75 25.52 30.30 15.81
CA THR A 75 24.93 29.04 16.28
C THR A 75 24.91 28.99 17.81
N TYR A 76 23.96 28.26 18.37
CA TYR A 76 23.87 27.94 19.81
C TYR A 76 23.38 26.50 19.96
N LEU A 77 23.47 25.96 21.18
CA LEU A 77 23.07 24.59 21.46
C LEU A 77 21.57 24.53 21.78
N LYS A 78 20.82 23.74 21.01
CA LYS A 78 19.40 23.48 21.24
C LYS A 78 19.11 22.01 20.96
N PHE A 79 18.52 21.33 21.93
CA PHE A 79 18.27 19.90 21.87
C PHE A 79 16.86 19.56 22.34
N ASN A 80 16.30 18.49 21.78
CA ASN A 80 15.14 17.80 22.30
C ASN A 80 15.59 16.46 22.91
N LEU A 81 15.41 16.30 24.22
CA LEU A 81 15.58 15.02 24.90
C LEU A 81 14.26 14.26 24.86
N VAL A 82 14.27 13.04 24.32
CA VAL A 82 13.07 12.20 24.12
C VAL A 82 13.32 10.84 24.74
N TRP A 83 12.33 10.29 25.44
CA TRP A 83 12.38 8.92 25.95
C TRP A 83 10.98 8.30 25.95
N TYR A 84 10.93 6.99 25.79
CA TYR A 84 9.69 6.22 25.83
C TYR A 84 9.71 5.31 27.06
N ASP A 85 8.79 5.55 27.99
CA ASP A 85 8.64 4.72 29.20
C ASP A 85 7.19 4.24 29.45
N GLY A 86 6.29 4.53 28.52
CA GLY A 86 4.89 4.15 28.60
C GLY A 86 4.18 4.95 29.69
N SER A 87 3.76 4.28 30.76
CA SER A 87 3.06 4.92 31.88
C SER A 87 3.95 5.13 33.12
N ALA A 88 5.27 4.91 33.00
CA ALA A 88 6.16 4.81 34.16
C ALA A 88 6.60 6.17 34.71
N ARG A 89 6.62 7.23 33.88
CA ARG A 89 6.97 8.62 34.27
C ARG A 89 8.40 8.74 34.83
N ASN A 90 9.34 8.08 34.17
CA ASN A 90 10.76 8.10 34.52
C ASN A 90 11.42 9.37 33.97
N ASP A 91 11.13 10.52 34.59
CA ASP A 91 11.64 11.81 34.12
C ASP A 91 13.16 11.85 34.02
N LEU A 92 13.64 12.14 32.81
CA LEU A 92 15.05 12.39 32.52
C LEU A 92 15.33 13.89 32.47
N SER A 93 16.58 14.27 32.74
CA SER A 93 17.03 15.66 32.58
C SER A 93 18.35 15.75 31.83
N LEU A 94 18.48 16.78 31.00
CA LEU A 94 19.69 17.06 30.23
C LEU A 94 20.56 18.10 30.96
N GLN A 95 21.87 17.89 30.97
CA GLN A 95 22.84 18.85 31.51
C GLN A 95 23.85 19.23 30.43
N TYR A 96 24.29 20.49 30.43
CA TYR A 96 25.21 21.05 29.44
C TYR A 96 26.55 21.38 30.07
N PHE A 97 27.63 21.18 29.32
CA PHE A 97 29.00 21.43 29.75
C PHE A 97 29.81 22.05 28.61
N ASP A 98 30.76 22.92 28.94
CA ASP A 98 31.72 23.47 27.99
C ASP A 98 32.82 22.47 27.62
N GLY A 99 33.73 22.86 26.72
CA GLY A 99 34.86 22.02 26.30
C GLY A 99 35.84 21.63 27.42
N SER A 100 35.82 22.32 28.56
CA SER A 100 36.59 21.98 29.76
C SER A 100 35.83 21.07 30.73
N GLN A 101 34.62 20.62 30.34
CA GLN A 101 33.70 19.83 31.16
C GLN A 101 33.16 20.58 32.39
N THR A 102 33.20 21.91 32.37
CA THR A 102 32.55 22.75 33.39
C THR A 102 31.07 22.88 33.05
N GLN A 103 30.20 22.65 34.04
CA GLN A 103 28.75 22.69 33.82
C GLN A 103 28.28 24.12 33.49
N LEU A 104 27.47 24.24 32.45
CA LEU A 104 26.84 25.48 32.01
C LEU A 104 25.54 25.70 32.76
N SER A 105 25.36 26.91 33.31
CA SER A 105 24.17 27.27 34.11
C SER A 105 23.15 28.13 33.35
N ASP A 106 23.55 28.75 32.23
CA ASP A 106 22.69 29.64 31.44
C ASP A 106 21.91 28.83 30.39
N VAL A 107 21.11 27.89 30.87
CA VAL A 107 20.33 26.94 30.07
C VAL A 107 18.86 27.12 30.37
N THR A 108 18.05 27.23 29.32
CA THR A 108 16.60 27.22 29.42
C THR A 108 16.09 25.80 29.18
N PHE A 109 15.29 25.28 30.10
CA PHE A 109 14.54 24.04 29.93
C PHE A 109 13.07 24.38 29.71
N TYR A 110 12.50 23.85 28.63
CA TYR A 110 11.07 24.00 28.38
C TYR A 110 10.30 22.97 29.22
N GLN A 111 8.99 23.17 29.33
CA GLN A 111 8.13 22.22 30.04
C GLN A 111 8.26 20.82 29.40
N THR A 112 8.45 19.80 30.23
CA THR A 112 8.36 18.41 29.76
C THR A 112 6.93 18.14 29.34
N THR A 113 6.77 17.63 28.13
CA THR A 113 5.49 17.22 27.59
C THR A 113 5.50 15.72 27.32
N GLU A 114 4.32 15.15 27.15
CA GLU A 114 4.16 13.73 26.94
C GLU A 114 3.06 13.47 25.92
N SER A 115 3.30 12.49 25.05
CA SER A 115 2.32 11.99 24.12
C SER A 115 1.24 11.14 24.77
N THR A 116 0.16 10.90 24.02
CA THR A 116 -0.86 9.92 24.37
C THR A 116 -0.36 8.47 24.38
N ARG A 117 0.88 8.23 23.96
CA ARG A 117 1.49 6.89 23.87
C ARG A 117 2.54 6.64 24.96
N GLY A 118 2.87 7.64 25.77
CA GLY A 118 3.88 7.51 26.82
C GLY A 118 5.31 7.78 26.35
N THR A 119 5.45 8.67 25.36
CA THR A 119 6.73 9.25 24.98
C THR A 119 6.82 10.64 25.56
N GLU A 120 7.81 10.87 26.41
CA GLU A 120 8.11 12.17 26.96
C GLU A 120 9.14 12.93 26.12
N SER A 121 9.03 14.25 26.13
CA SER A 121 9.93 15.17 25.44
C SER A 121 10.23 16.39 26.30
N GLN A 122 11.50 16.79 26.35
CA GLN A 122 11.92 18.05 26.95
C GLN A 122 12.92 18.74 26.03
N LYS A 123 12.48 19.84 25.41
CA LYS A 123 13.36 20.76 24.72
C LYS A 123 14.21 21.56 25.72
N SER A 124 15.42 21.91 25.31
CA SER A 124 16.30 22.80 26.08
C SER A 124 17.31 23.52 25.19
N ASN A 125 17.82 24.67 25.63
CA ASN A 125 18.84 25.40 24.92
C ASN A 125 19.81 26.14 25.84
N TYR A 126 21.07 26.23 25.42
CA TYR A 126 22.06 27.13 26.01
C TYR A 126 21.81 28.55 25.49
N ASN A 127 21.65 29.53 26.37
CA ASN A 127 21.18 30.88 26.01
C ASN A 127 22.26 31.80 25.43
N LYS A 128 23.47 31.28 25.19
CA LYS A 128 24.57 32.05 24.62
C LYS A 128 24.96 31.54 23.24
N TRP A 129 25.33 32.46 22.38
CA TRP A 129 26.00 32.16 21.12
C TRP A 129 27.32 31.44 21.38
N ILE A 130 27.61 30.42 20.57
CA ILE A 130 28.89 29.72 20.60
C ILE A 130 29.94 30.64 19.96
N LYS A 131 30.98 30.92 20.73
CA LYS A 131 32.08 31.78 20.30
C LYS A 131 32.91 31.11 19.22
N PRO A 132 33.48 31.87 18.26
CA PRO A 132 34.41 31.29 17.29
C PRO A 132 35.59 30.62 18.00
N GLY A 133 35.88 29.37 17.62
CA GLY A 133 36.95 28.56 18.22
C GLY A 133 36.49 27.60 19.33
N ASP A 134 35.28 27.78 19.87
CA ASP A 134 34.68 26.81 20.79
C ASP A 134 34.06 25.66 19.97
N ASN A 135 34.85 24.63 19.71
CA ASN A 135 34.48 23.55 18.80
C ASN A 135 33.88 22.32 19.50
N THR A 136 33.87 22.28 20.83
CA THR A 136 33.46 21.10 21.59
C THR A 136 32.69 21.47 22.85
N TYR A 137 31.56 20.80 23.03
CA TYR A 137 30.71 20.86 24.22
C TYR A 137 30.34 19.44 24.63
N TYR A 138 29.76 19.28 25.82
CA TYR A 138 29.28 17.98 26.26
C TYR A 138 27.89 18.06 26.87
N LEU A 139 27.17 16.95 26.77
CA LEU A 139 25.91 16.74 27.45
C LEU A 139 26.03 15.58 28.46
N LYS A 140 25.15 15.57 29.46
CA LYS A 140 24.85 14.39 30.26
C LYS A 140 23.35 14.22 30.41
N VAL A 141 22.88 12.98 30.36
CA VAL A 141 21.51 12.64 30.74
C VAL A 141 21.52 12.08 32.15
N VAL A 142 20.66 12.62 33.00
CA VAL A 142 20.49 12.21 34.40
C VAL A 142 19.15 11.50 34.54
N ASN A 143 19.19 10.33 35.17
CA ASN A 143 18.03 9.50 35.47
C ASN A 143 17.90 9.34 36.98
N ASN A 144 16.89 9.99 37.55
CA ASN A 144 16.59 9.90 38.98
C ASN A 144 15.55 8.81 39.30
N SER A 145 15.10 8.06 38.30
CA SER A 145 14.14 6.97 38.49
C SER A 145 14.83 5.69 38.96
N SER A 146 14.01 4.74 39.43
CA SER A 146 14.46 3.42 39.86
C SER A 146 14.69 2.40 38.73
N SER A 147 14.46 2.80 37.47
CA SER A 147 14.64 1.94 36.29
C SER A 147 15.63 2.54 35.32
N SER A 148 16.40 1.68 34.63
CA SER A 148 17.20 2.12 33.49
C SER A 148 16.27 2.58 32.36
N GLN A 149 16.68 3.63 31.64
CA GLN A 149 15.86 4.25 30.61
C GLN A 149 16.67 4.48 29.33
N THR A 150 16.09 4.13 28.19
CA THR A 150 16.62 4.50 26.87
C THR A 150 16.14 5.90 26.52
N PHE A 151 17.02 6.70 25.91
CA PHE A 151 16.74 8.08 25.53
C PHE A 151 17.36 8.40 24.17
N HIS A 152 16.85 9.49 23.59
CA HIS A 152 17.28 10.07 22.33
C HIS A 152 17.50 11.57 22.52
N ILE A 153 18.53 12.11 21.88
CA ILE A 153 18.82 13.54 21.85
C ILE A 153 18.85 13.97 20.40
N TYR A 154 17.92 14.84 20.02
CA TYR A 154 17.83 15.43 18.69
C TYR A 154 18.28 16.88 18.73
N GLU A 155 19.10 17.27 17.76
CA GLU A 155 19.45 18.68 17.55
C GLU A 155 18.24 19.45 16.98
N ASP A 156 17.80 20.50 17.69
CA ASP A 156 16.49 21.16 17.50
C ASP A 156 16.61 22.65 17.07
N TRP A 157 17.78 23.07 16.57
CA TRP A 157 17.93 24.36 15.87
C TRP A 157 17.79 24.22 14.36
N GLY A 158 18.34 23.15 13.75
CA GLY A 158 18.05 22.72 12.38
C GLY A 158 18.47 23.65 11.23
N LEU A 159 18.91 24.88 11.50
CA LEU A 159 19.26 25.86 10.46
C LEU A 159 20.75 25.89 10.10
N SER A 160 21.62 25.21 10.86
CA SER A 160 23.06 25.37 10.70
C SER A 160 23.79 24.11 10.24
N ASN A 161 23.30 22.90 10.51
CA ASN A 161 24.10 21.65 10.42
C ASN A 161 25.49 21.79 11.10
N ARG A 162 25.61 22.71 12.07
CA ARG A 162 26.89 23.02 12.72
C ARG A 162 27.11 22.24 13.98
N VAL A 163 26.03 21.73 14.58
CA VAL A 163 26.03 21.01 15.85
C VAL A 163 25.83 19.53 15.53
N THR A 164 26.83 18.72 15.85
CA THR A 164 26.82 17.27 15.59
C THR A 164 27.28 16.49 16.82
N PHE A 165 26.93 15.22 16.90
CA PHE A 165 27.47 14.31 17.91
C PHE A 165 28.70 13.59 17.38
N ALA A 166 29.76 13.50 18.20
CA ALA A 166 30.97 12.77 17.84
C ALA A 166 30.71 11.28 17.61
N ASN A 167 29.75 10.72 18.35
CA ASN A 167 29.30 9.33 18.25
C ASN A 167 27.79 9.30 17.97
N ALA A 168 27.36 9.88 16.86
CA ALA A 168 25.95 9.93 16.47
C ALA A 168 25.36 8.53 16.20
N ASP A 169 24.06 8.41 16.42
CA ASP A 169 23.29 7.22 16.04
C ASP A 169 22.54 7.50 14.72
N PRO A 170 22.82 6.76 13.63
CA PRO A 170 22.15 6.95 12.34
C PRO A 170 20.72 6.37 12.31
N GLU A 171 20.35 5.52 13.27
CA GLU A 171 19.00 4.99 13.43
C GLU A 171 18.09 5.99 14.17
N TYR A 172 16.78 5.76 14.18
CA TYR A 172 15.77 6.65 14.79
C TYR A 172 15.77 8.08 14.21
N THR A 173 16.24 8.24 12.97
CA THR A 173 16.32 9.52 12.25
C THR A 173 15.09 9.78 11.38
N ILE A 174 14.16 8.83 11.28
CA ILE A 174 12.85 8.96 10.64
C ILE A 174 12.12 10.20 11.16
N SER A 175 11.55 10.98 10.25
CA SER A 175 10.97 12.29 10.57
C SER A 175 9.44 12.22 10.67
N SER A 176 8.87 13.08 11.51
CA SER A 176 7.42 13.32 11.49
C SER A 176 7.07 14.17 10.26
N PRO A 177 5.99 13.88 9.52
CA PRO A 177 4.92 12.94 9.87
C PRO A 177 5.05 11.51 9.29
N ALA A 178 6.21 11.11 8.75
CA ALA A 178 6.42 9.74 8.27
C ALA A 178 6.36 8.68 9.39
N THR A 179 6.43 9.13 10.65
CA THR A 179 6.24 8.33 11.87
C THR A 179 4.77 8.04 12.22
N ALA A 180 3.79 8.61 11.52
CA ALA A 180 2.38 8.24 11.69
C ALA A 180 2.16 6.74 11.41
N ASP A 181 1.12 6.14 12.01
CA ASP A 181 0.88 4.69 11.90
C ASP A 181 0.61 4.28 10.45
N TYR A 182 -0.19 5.08 9.75
CA TYR A 182 -0.59 4.83 8.37
C TYR A 182 0.08 5.74 7.35
N ALA A 183 1.09 6.53 7.75
CA ALA A 183 1.99 7.14 6.77
C ALA A 183 2.81 6.04 6.09
N PHE A 184 2.74 5.90 4.78
CA PHE A 184 3.66 5.02 4.05
C PHE A 184 5.00 5.74 3.87
N ALA A 185 5.95 5.44 4.76
CA ALA A 185 7.24 6.11 4.83
C ALA A 185 8.19 5.61 3.73
N VAL A 186 8.74 6.54 2.96
CA VAL A 186 9.59 6.21 1.80
C VAL A 186 11.02 6.68 2.03
N GLY A 187 11.94 5.71 2.13
CA GLY A 187 13.39 5.94 2.11
C GLY A 187 13.94 6.06 0.69
N ALA A 188 15.23 6.40 0.56
CA ALA A 188 15.89 6.65 -0.72
C ALA A 188 17.09 5.72 -0.94
N TRP A 189 17.18 5.14 -2.13
CA TRP A 189 18.36 4.41 -2.60
C TRP A 189 18.88 4.96 -3.94
N THR A 190 20.11 4.59 -4.28
CA THR A 190 20.86 5.20 -5.37
C THR A 190 20.75 4.40 -6.66
N THR A 191 19.93 4.85 -7.61
CA THR A 191 19.94 4.34 -9.00
C THR A 191 20.98 5.02 -9.87
N ARG A 192 21.27 6.28 -9.56
CA ARG A 192 22.20 7.15 -10.30
C ARG A 192 22.96 8.01 -9.31
N SER A 193 24.25 8.21 -9.57
CA SER A 193 25.11 9.13 -8.82
C SER A 193 25.77 10.17 -9.71
N SER A 194 25.83 9.97 -11.04
CA SER A 194 26.46 10.89 -11.97
C SER A 194 25.54 11.34 -13.11
N TRP A 195 25.82 12.53 -13.66
CA TRP A 195 25.10 13.10 -14.79
C TRP A 195 26.00 14.07 -15.56
N THR A 196 25.57 14.45 -16.75
CA THR A 196 26.16 15.52 -17.56
C THR A 196 25.21 16.70 -17.52
N GLU A 197 25.67 17.88 -17.11
CA GLU A 197 24.82 19.09 -17.11
C GLU A 197 24.73 19.74 -18.50
N TYR A 198 23.85 20.74 -18.64
CA TYR A 198 23.48 21.37 -19.91
C TYR A 198 24.66 21.92 -20.75
N SER A 199 25.76 22.35 -20.12
CA SER A 199 27.00 22.81 -20.79
C SER A 199 27.97 21.67 -21.09
N GLY A 200 27.62 20.44 -20.71
CA GLY A 200 28.37 19.25 -21.04
C GLY A 200 29.35 18.74 -19.99
N ASN A 201 29.44 19.36 -18.82
CA ASN A 201 30.36 18.90 -17.78
C ASN A 201 29.76 17.75 -16.98
N GLY A 202 30.61 16.78 -16.60
CA GLY A 202 30.21 15.65 -15.77
C GLY A 202 30.22 16.02 -14.28
N TYR A 203 29.18 15.63 -13.55
CA TYR A 203 29.05 15.79 -12.11
C TYR A 203 28.71 14.48 -11.43
N THR A 204 29.00 14.38 -10.14
CA THR A 204 28.77 13.16 -9.36
C THR A 204 28.45 13.51 -7.91
N PHE A 205 27.37 12.93 -7.39
CA PHE A 205 27.13 12.82 -5.95
C PHE A 205 27.92 11.65 -5.39
N ASN A 206 28.44 11.80 -4.17
CA ASN A 206 29.22 10.76 -3.49
C ASN A 206 28.30 9.68 -2.89
N GLU A 207 27.56 8.98 -3.74
CA GLU A 207 26.63 7.92 -3.39
C GLU A 207 27.00 6.63 -4.14
N THR A 208 26.80 5.48 -3.49
CA THR A 208 27.09 4.15 -4.06
C THR A 208 25.87 3.64 -4.81
N ILE A 209 26.00 3.36 -6.10
CA ILE A 209 24.92 2.76 -6.91
C ILE A 209 24.43 1.46 -6.27
N ASN A 210 23.11 1.25 -6.28
CA ASN A 210 22.34 0.18 -5.67
C ASN A 210 22.27 0.19 -4.13
N ASP A 211 23.06 1.02 -3.47
CA ASP A 211 23.05 1.13 -2.02
C ASP A 211 22.04 2.17 -1.53
N ILE A 212 21.76 2.16 -0.23
CA ILE A 212 20.94 3.17 0.43
C ILE A 212 21.61 4.54 0.29
N CYS A 213 20.84 5.58 0.01
CA CYS A 213 21.39 6.93 0.00
C CYS A 213 21.90 7.26 1.41
N SER A 214 23.10 7.82 1.52
CA SER A 214 23.73 8.10 2.81
C SER A 214 22.87 8.98 3.73
N PHE A 215 22.08 9.88 3.15
CA PHE A 215 21.18 10.78 3.88
C PHE A 215 19.86 10.14 4.30
N SER A 216 19.43 9.01 3.72
CA SER A 216 18.08 8.47 3.92
C SER A 216 17.83 8.14 5.39
N SER A 217 16.91 8.88 6.02
CA SER A 217 16.52 8.67 7.40
C SER A 217 16.02 7.24 7.64
N ARG A 218 16.32 6.73 8.83
CA ARG A 218 16.11 5.34 9.23
C ARG A 218 15.22 5.26 10.46
N GLY A 219 14.47 4.19 10.55
CA GLY A 219 13.71 3.88 11.75
C GLY A 219 14.59 3.20 12.82
N PRO A 220 13.96 2.39 13.70
CA PRO A 220 12.52 2.29 13.85
C PRO A 220 11.97 3.64 14.36
N ARG A 221 10.65 3.74 14.47
CA ARG A 221 10.02 4.81 15.27
C ARG A 221 10.47 4.69 16.72
N ILE A 222 10.37 5.76 17.51
CA ILE A 222 10.81 5.77 18.93
C ILE A 222 10.20 4.63 19.75
N ASP A 223 8.95 4.26 19.48
CA ASP A 223 8.25 3.16 20.15
C ASP A 223 8.54 1.75 19.57
N GLY A 224 9.50 1.65 18.64
CA GLY A 224 9.92 0.38 18.02
C GLY A 224 9.16 0.00 16.75
N THR A 225 8.19 0.80 16.30
CA THR A 225 7.44 0.51 15.06
C THR A 225 8.35 0.53 13.83
N GLN A 226 8.25 -0.49 12.98
CA GLN A 226 9.03 -0.62 11.74
C GLN A 226 8.77 0.56 10.79
N LYS A 227 9.84 1.31 10.48
CA LYS A 227 9.91 2.37 9.46
C LYS A 227 11.32 2.37 8.86
N PRO A 228 11.53 2.80 7.59
CA PRO A 228 10.50 3.14 6.62
C PRO A 228 9.69 1.91 6.17
N ASP A 229 8.68 2.13 5.34
CA ASP A 229 7.87 1.08 4.72
C ASP A 229 8.58 0.50 3.49
N ILE A 230 9.15 1.33 2.64
CA ILE A 230 9.94 0.89 1.49
C ILE A 230 11.02 1.92 1.17
N THR A 231 11.93 1.57 0.25
CA THR A 231 12.85 2.52 -0.37
C THR A 231 12.60 2.63 -1.87
N ALA A 232 12.82 3.81 -2.42
CA ALA A 232 12.70 4.06 -3.86
C ALA A 232 13.88 4.91 -4.37
N PRO A 233 14.07 5.03 -5.70
CA PRO A 233 15.12 5.85 -6.28
C PRO A 233 15.07 7.29 -5.78
N GLY A 234 16.13 7.77 -5.13
CA GLY A 234 16.17 9.11 -4.54
C GLY A 234 17.48 9.89 -4.73
N SER A 235 18.45 9.34 -5.48
CA SER A 235 19.69 10.04 -5.83
C SER A 235 19.75 10.38 -7.32
N ALA A 236 20.26 11.58 -7.62
CA ALA A 236 20.41 12.12 -8.97
C ALA A 236 19.16 11.94 -9.86
N ILE A 237 18.00 12.23 -9.28
CA ILE A 237 16.71 12.14 -9.96
C ILE A 237 16.53 13.38 -10.82
N ILE A 238 16.32 13.16 -12.12
CA ILE A 238 16.04 14.19 -13.12
C ILE A 238 14.53 14.40 -13.14
N SER A 239 14.08 15.64 -12.95
CA SER A 239 12.67 16.01 -13.06
C SER A 239 12.52 17.41 -13.65
N LEU A 240 11.27 17.86 -13.80
CA LEU A 240 10.94 19.15 -14.41
C LEU A 240 11.59 20.31 -13.65
N ARG A 241 12.14 21.26 -14.42
CA ARG A 241 12.63 22.54 -13.90
C ARG A 241 11.63 23.65 -14.24
N ASP A 242 11.27 24.44 -13.23
CA ASP A 242 10.55 25.69 -13.47
C ASP A 242 11.51 26.76 -13.98
N ARG A 243 11.22 27.30 -15.17
CA ARG A 243 12.05 28.31 -15.85
C ARG A 243 11.94 29.70 -15.24
N ASP A 244 10.84 30.01 -14.56
CA ASP A 244 10.58 31.33 -13.97
C ASP A 244 11.17 31.43 -12.56
N ILE A 245 11.35 30.30 -11.87
CA ILE A 245 11.94 30.25 -10.53
C ILE A 245 13.45 29.99 -10.57
N TYR A 246 13.89 28.98 -11.33
CA TYR A 246 15.31 28.69 -11.48
C TYR A 246 15.85 29.43 -12.69
N THR A 247 16.14 30.72 -12.56
CA THR A 247 16.56 31.56 -13.70
C THR A 247 18.07 31.58 -13.92
N SER A 248 18.86 31.09 -12.97
CA SER A 248 20.33 31.06 -13.05
C SER A 248 20.83 29.64 -13.21
N ALA A 249 21.59 29.41 -14.29
CA ALA A 249 22.15 28.11 -14.59
C ALA A 249 23.13 27.63 -13.52
N ASP A 250 23.03 26.36 -13.14
CA ASP A 250 23.95 25.69 -12.23
C ASP A 250 24.25 24.26 -12.70
N SER A 251 25.13 23.57 -11.99
CA SER A 251 25.55 22.21 -12.31
C SER A 251 24.46 21.14 -12.25
N ARG A 252 23.23 21.49 -11.87
CA ARG A 252 22.07 20.58 -11.79
C ARG A 252 21.10 20.75 -12.95
N TRP A 253 21.33 21.72 -13.84
CA TRP A 253 20.52 21.92 -15.04
C TRP A 253 20.80 20.82 -16.07
N ILE A 254 19.75 20.22 -16.59
CA ILE A 254 19.81 19.17 -17.60
C ILE A 254 19.09 19.64 -18.85
N ASP A 255 19.81 19.52 -19.97
CA ASP A 255 19.27 19.66 -21.31
C ASP A 255 18.71 18.31 -21.79
N ASP A 256 17.53 18.32 -22.39
CA ASP A 256 16.87 17.13 -22.95
C ASP A 256 16.83 17.14 -24.48
N ASP A 257 17.37 18.17 -25.14
CA ASP A 257 17.28 18.29 -26.60
C ASP A 257 18.33 17.44 -27.35
N GLY A 258 19.24 16.79 -26.61
CA GLY A 258 20.27 15.91 -27.16
C GLY A 258 21.38 16.63 -27.93
N THR A 259 21.41 17.97 -27.89
CA THR A 259 22.45 18.80 -28.50
C THR A 259 23.34 19.43 -27.43
N TRP A 260 24.64 19.44 -27.67
CA TRP A 260 25.59 20.05 -26.76
C TRP A 260 25.55 21.57 -26.98
N ASN A 261 25.14 22.35 -25.97
CA ASN A 261 25.14 23.82 -25.94
C ASN A 261 24.10 24.57 -26.81
N ALA A 262 22.88 24.06 -27.03
CA ALA A 262 21.93 24.80 -27.87
C ALA A 262 20.43 24.70 -27.48
N GLY A 263 20.10 24.70 -26.18
CA GLY A 263 18.70 24.69 -25.73
C GLY A 263 18.44 25.37 -24.39
N ASP A 264 17.16 25.59 -24.08
CA ASP A 264 16.74 25.89 -22.72
C ASP A 264 16.80 24.59 -21.91
N ALA A 265 17.60 24.51 -20.85
CA ALA A 265 17.63 23.30 -20.01
C ALA A 265 16.27 23.06 -19.33
N HIS A 266 15.52 22.04 -19.74
CA HIS A 266 14.15 21.83 -19.26
C HIS A 266 14.05 21.07 -17.92
N TYR A 267 15.15 20.47 -17.48
CA TYR A 267 15.16 19.57 -16.32
C TYR A 267 16.16 19.99 -15.27
N TYR A 268 15.94 19.47 -14.06
CA TYR A 268 16.76 19.74 -12.90
C TYR A 268 17.04 18.44 -12.15
N ILE A 269 18.25 18.33 -11.60
CA ILE A 269 18.66 17.19 -10.79
C ILE A 269 18.60 17.51 -9.31
N MET A 270 17.95 16.62 -8.56
CA MET A 270 17.91 16.65 -7.11
C MET A 270 18.14 15.27 -6.50
N GLN A 271 18.48 15.25 -5.21
CA GLN A 271 18.51 14.05 -4.39
C GLN A 271 17.78 14.30 -3.07
N GLY A 272 17.18 13.25 -2.53
CA GLY A 272 16.44 13.28 -1.28
C GLY A 272 15.37 12.19 -1.22
N THR A 273 14.95 11.84 -0.01
CA THR A 273 13.71 11.04 0.18
C THR A 273 12.49 11.77 -0.38
N SER A 274 12.55 13.11 -0.48
CA SER A 274 11.61 13.97 -1.20
C SER A 274 11.45 13.62 -2.69
N MET A 275 12.47 13.03 -3.33
CA MET A 275 12.43 12.58 -4.72
C MET A 275 11.97 11.12 -4.82
N ALA A 276 12.30 10.29 -3.81
CA ALA A 276 11.87 8.89 -3.74
C ALA A 276 10.36 8.75 -3.46
N CYS A 277 9.81 9.57 -2.56
CA CYS A 277 8.40 9.57 -2.16
C CYS A 277 7.42 9.66 -3.36
N PRO A 278 7.54 10.64 -4.28
CA PRO A 278 6.63 10.73 -5.42
C PRO A 278 6.76 9.57 -6.41
N VAL A 279 7.90 8.86 -6.45
CA VAL A 279 8.04 7.64 -7.29
C VAL A 279 7.13 6.53 -6.77
N VAL A 280 7.06 6.33 -5.45
CA VAL A 280 6.15 5.36 -4.84
C VAL A 280 4.70 5.80 -5.00
N ALA A 281 4.40 7.09 -4.79
CA ALA A 281 3.05 7.63 -5.00
C ALA A 281 2.57 7.44 -6.45
N GLY A 282 3.44 7.65 -7.45
CA GLY A 282 3.13 7.36 -8.84
C GLY A 282 2.92 5.86 -9.11
N SER A 283 3.60 4.99 -8.38
CA SER A 283 3.39 3.54 -8.45
C SER A 283 2.02 3.13 -7.88
N ALA A 284 1.59 3.75 -6.79
CA ALA A 284 0.24 3.60 -6.27
C ALA A 284 -0.83 4.08 -7.25
N ALA A 285 -0.55 5.13 -8.03
CA ALA A 285 -1.46 5.59 -9.08
C ALA A 285 -1.61 4.54 -10.20
N LEU A 286 -0.55 3.82 -10.55
CA LEU A 286 -0.63 2.70 -11.49
C LEU A 286 -1.46 1.53 -10.94
N LEU A 287 -1.34 1.23 -9.64
CA LEU A 287 -2.16 0.22 -8.99
C LEU A 287 -3.66 0.61 -9.03
N LEU A 288 -3.98 1.88 -8.77
CA LEU A 288 -5.34 2.40 -8.89
C LEU A 288 -5.85 2.45 -10.35
N ASP A 289 -4.98 2.67 -11.33
CA ASP A 289 -5.35 2.60 -12.75
C ASP A 289 -5.70 1.17 -13.16
N ARG A 290 -4.98 0.18 -12.63
CA ARG A 290 -5.26 -1.25 -12.80
C ARG A 290 -6.57 -1.67 -12.13
N ASP A 291 -6.79 -1.21 -10.90
CA ASP A 291 -7.99 -1.51 -10.13
C ASP A 291 -8.41 -0.28 -9.31
N PRO A 292 -9.38 0.51 -9.82
CA PRO A 292 -9.88 1.70 -9.13
C PRO A 292 -10.57 1.41 -7.79
N GLY A 293 -10.87 0.15 -7.48
CA GLY A 293 -11.49 -0.29 -6.24
C GLY A 293 -10.52 -0.54 -5.08
N LEU A 294 -9.19 -0.53 -5.33
CA LEU A 294 -8.20 -0.84 -4.30
C LEU A 294 -8.29 0.12 -3.10
N THR A 295 -8.31 -0.47 -1.92
CA THR A 295 -8.21 0.24 -0.65
C THR A 295 -6.76 0.67 -0.38
N PRO A 296 -6.53 1.68 0.48
CA PRO A 296 -5.18 2.02 0.93
C PRO A 296 -4.41 0.84 1.55
N ALA A 297 -5.11 -0.10 2.19
CA ALA A 297 -4.50 -1.29 2.79
C ALA A 297 -3.96 -2.24 1.74
N GLU A 298 -4.72 -2.48 0.66
CA GLU A 298 -4.31 -3.32 -0.46
C GLU A 298 -3.14 -2.70 -1.21
N ILE A 299 -3.20 -1.40 -1.53
CA ILE A 299 -2.08 -0.67 -2.15
C ILE A 299 -0.79 -0.80 -1.32
N TYR A 300 -0.89 -0.64 0.01
CA TYR A 300 0.28 -0.78 0.88
C TYR A 300 0.78 -2.22 0.96
N SER A 301 -0.12 -3.20 0.93
CA SER A 301 0.22 -4.61 0.88
C SER A 301 0.99 -4.92 -0.40
N ASP A 302 0.44 -4.57 -1.57
CA ASP A 302 1.01 -4.86 -2.88
C ASP A 302 2.42 -4.28 -3.03
N LEU A 303 2.62 -3.03 -2.59
CA LEU A 303 3.93 -2.38 -2.63
C LEU A 303 4.95 -3.06 -1.70
N ARG A 304 4.54 -3.52 -0.51
CA ARG A 304 5.42 -4.16 0.46
C ARG A 304 5.74 -5.61 0.11
N SER A 305 4.73 -6.40 -0.28
CA SER A 305 4.89 -7.84 -0.57
C SER A 305 5.66 -8.10 -1.85
N ASN A 306 5.63 -7.15 -2.79
CA ASN A 306 6.34 -7.24 -4.07
C ASN A 306 7.64 -6.43 -4.09
N ALA A 307 8.06 -5.83 -2.96
CA ALA A 307 9.31 -5.13 -2.87
C ALA A 307 10.50 -6.07 -3.15
N ALA A 308 11.46 -5.60 -3.94
CA ALA A 308 12.65 -6.36 -4.28
C ALA A 308 13.64 -6.39 -3.11
N SER A 309 14.18 -7.57 -2.84
CA SER A 309 15.31 -7.80 -1.93
C SER A 309 16.55 -8.23 -2.69
N ASP A 310 17.70 -7.71 -2.31
CA ASP A 310 19.00 -8.11 -2.81
C ASP A 310 20.08 -8.08 -1.72
N THR A 311 21.35 -8.25 -2.13
CA THR A 311 22.50 -8.25 -1.21
C THR A 311 22.70 -6.94 -0.46
N TYR A 312 22.21 -5.80 -0.98
CA TYR A 312 22.29 -4.50 -0.30
C TYR A 312 21.21 -4.37 0.77
N THR A 313 20.01 -4.89 0.50
CA THR A 313 18.89 -4.82 1.45
C THR A 313 19.08 -5.71 2.68
N GLY A 314 19.83 -6.81 2.54
CA GLY A 314 19.98 -7.82 3.59
C GLY A 314 18.66 -8.54 3.88
N VAL A 315 18.43 -8.87 5.16
CA VAL A 315 17.15 -9.46 5.60
C VAL A 315 16.14 -8.33 5.80
N ILE A 316 14.99 -8.44 5.13
CA ILE A 316 13.86 -7.51 5.20
C ILE A 316 12.67 -8.14 5.94
N PRO A 317 11.82 -7.34 6.62
CA PRO A 317 11.94 -5.90 6.76
C PRO A 317 13.03 -5.48 7.77
N ASN A 318 13.57 -4.26 7.62
CA ASN A 318 14.50 -3.65 8.58
C ASN A 318 14.42 -2.12 8.61
N SER A 319 15.01 -1.49 9.63
CA SER A 319 14.95 -0.03 9.88
C SER A 319 15.60 0.86 8.81
N THR A 320 16.38 0.29 7.89
CA THR A 320 17.04 1.04 6.80
C THR A 320 16.27 0.92 5.49
N TRP A 321 15.93 -0.31 5.08
CA TRP A 321 15.35 -0.61 3.78
C TRP A 321 13.82 -0.79 3.80
N GLY A 322 13.21 -0.79 4.99
CA GLY A 322 11.81 -1.18 5.13
C GLY A 322 11.60 -2.59 4.60
N TYR A 323 10.55 -2.78 3.81
CA TYR A 323 10.25 -4.03 3.12
C TYR A 323 11.09 -4.25 1.85
N GLY A 324 11.99 -3.33 1.47
CA GLY A 324 12.91 -3.51 0.34
C GLY A 324 12.90 -2.34 -0.63
N LYS A 325 13.28 -2.61 -1.89
CA LYS A 325 13.26 -1.65 -2.98
C LYS A 325 11.92 -1.73 -3.71
N LEU A 326 11.33 -0.58 -4.03
CA LEU A 326 10.14 -0.51 -4.88
C LEU A 326 10.35 -1.31 -6.18
N ASP A 327 9.47 -2.28 -6.42
CA ASP A 327 9.32 -2.97 -7.71
C ASP A 327 7.86 -2.87 -8.15
N VAL A 328 7.55 -1.78 -8.85
CA VAL A 328 6.20 -1.53 -9.37
C VAL A 328 5.79 -2.57 -10.42
N LYS A 329 6.75 -3.17 -11.15
CA LYS A 329 6.43 -4.19 -12.14
C LYS A 329 5.94 -5.45 -11.45
N ALA A 330 6.62 -5.87 -10.39
CA ALA A 330 6.17 -7.00 -9.57
C ALA A 330 4.83 -6.68 -8.89
N ALA A 331 4.65 -5.47 -8.33
CA ALA A 331 3.38 -5.07 -7.72
C ALA A 331 2.21 -5.01 -8.71
N MET A 332 2.46 -4.67 -9.98
CA MET A 332 1.47 -4.69 -11.05
C MET A 332 1.27 -6.09 -11.67
N SER A 333 2.13 -7.05 -11.33
CA SER A 333 2.07 -8.40 -11.87
C SER A 333 0.94 -9.18 -11.20
N GLY A 334 0.11 -9.78 -12.00
CA GLY A 334 -0.88 -10.76 -11.56
C GLY A 334 -1.14 -11.71 -12.71
N ILE A 335 -2.21 -12.48 -12.62
CA ILE A 335 -2.61 -13.41 -13.68
C ILE A 335 -3.87 -12.92 -14.36
N THR A 336 -4.01 -13.30 -15.63
CA THR A 336 -5.19 -12.97 -16.43
C THR A 336 -5.80 -14.24 -16.99
N VAL A 337 -7.12 -14.38 -16.87
CA VAL A 337 -7.85 -15.52 -17.40
C VAL A 337 -9.10 -15.05 -18.15
N GLN A 338 -9.37 -15.67 -19.30
CA GLN A 338 -10.65 -15.59 -19.98
C GLN A 338 -11.48 -16.79 -19.57
N LEU A 339 -12.70 -16.53 -19.11
CA LEU A 339 -13.61 -17.57 -18.65
C LEU A 339 -14.88 -17.54 -19.47
N LYS A 340 -15.44 -18.72 -19.73
CA LYS A 340 -16.74 -18.86 -20.38
C LYS A 340 -17.64 -19.82 -19.62
N VAL A 341 -18.87 -19.40 -19.37
CA VAL A 341 -19.89 -20.16 -18.66
C VAL A 341 -21.29 -19.74 -19.13
N PHE A 342 -22.16 -20.72 -19.36
CA PHE A 342 -23.60 -20.45 -19.55
C PHE A 342 -24.36 -20.73 -18.25
N LEU A 343 -25.39 -19.95 -18.01
CA LEU A 343 -26.41 -20.15 -16.99
C LEU A 343 -27.62 -20.78 -17.68
N GLU A 344 -28.08 -21.93 -17.21
CA GLU A 344 -29.20 -22.65 -17.84
C GLU A 344 -30.47 -21.80 -17.90
N GLY A 345 -30.80 -21.09 -16.82
CA GLY A 345 -32.05 -20.33 -16.69
C GLY A 345 -32.32 -19.40 -17.88
N PRO A 346 -31.44 -18.43 -18.14
CA PRO A 346 -31.62 -17.46 -19.22
C PRO A 346 -31.23 -17.98 -20.61
N PHE A 347 -30.67 -19.19 -20.76
CA PHE A 347 -30.20 -19.71 -22.04
C PHE A 347 -31.36 -19.95 -23.02
N ASP A 348 -31.26 -19.39 -24.22
CA ASP A 348 -32.26 -19.53 -25.28
C ASP A 348 -31.70 -20.30 -26.47
N THR A 349 -32.22 -21.51 -26.68
CA THR A 349 -31.76 -22.41 -27.74
C THR A 349 -32.10 -21.94 -29.16
N SER A 350 -32.93 -20.90 -29.30
CA SER A 350 -33.23 -20.30 -30.61
C SER A 350 -32.21 -19.26 -31.05
N THR A 351 -31.52 -18.64 -30.09
CA THR A 351 -30.50 -17.62 -30.33
C THR A 351 -29.10 -18.11 -29.98
N HIS A 352 -28.98 -19.29 -29.37
CA HIS A 352 -27.73 -19.86 -28.82
C HIS A 352 -27.03 -18.92 -27.82
N ARG A 353 -27.83 -18.11 -27.12
CA ARG A 353 -27.36 -17.04 -26.21
C ARG A 353 -28.25 -16.94 -24.97
N MET A 354 -27.72 -16.36 -23.91
CA MET A 354 -28.49 -16.02 -22.71
C MET A 354 -29.26 -14.71 -22.87
N LYS A 355 -30.43 -14.63 -22.22
CA LYS A 355 -31.27 -13.44 -22.16
C LYS A 355 -30.74 -12.41 -21.17
N THR A 356 -30.89 -11.13 -21.51
CA THR A 356 -30.54 -9.97 -20.67
C THR A 356 -31.75 -9.38 -19.94
N SER A 357 -32.80 -10.17 -19.71
CA SER A 357 -34.11 -9.67 -19.23
C SER A 357 -34.02 -8.89 -17.92
N LEU A 358 -33.19 -9.34 -16.97
CA LEU A 358 -32.95 -8.62 -15.71
C LEU A 358 -32.28 -7.25 -15.92
N ARG A 359 -31.28 -7.22 -16.80
CA ARG A 359 -30.57 -5.99 -17.17
C ARG A 359 -31.50 -5.02 -17.88
N ASP A 360 -32.30 -5.51 -18.84
CA ASP A 360 -33.20 -4.67 -19.65
C ASP A 360 -34.36 -4.11 -18.83
N ALA A 361 -34.76 -4.81 -17.77
CA ALA A 361 -35.70 -4.32 -16.77
C ALA A 361 -35.08 -3.34 -15.76
N GLY A 362 -33.74 -3.19 -15.74
CA GLY A 362 -33.03 -2.28 -14.84
C GLY A 362 -33.07 -2.73 -13.38
N ILE A 363 -33.16 -4.04 -13.11
CA ILE A 363 -33.34 -4.59 -11.75
C ILE A 363 -32.10 -5.30 -11.19
N ILE A 364 -31.04 -5.45 -11.97
CA ILE A 364 -29.75 -5.94 -11.43
C ILE A 364 -29.21 -4.88 -10.46
N PRO A 365 -28.81 -5.26 -9.23
CA PRO A 365 -28.29 -4.31 -8.25
C PRO A 365 -26.95 -3.71 -8.72
N LEU A 366 -26.71 -2.46 -8.38
CA LEU A 366 -25.40 -1.80 -8.62
C LEU A 366 -24.29 -2.40 -7.76
N THR A 367 -24.64 -2.90 -6.57
CA THR A 367 -23.72 -3.59 -5.68
C THR A 367 -23.83 -5.10 -5.92
N SER A 368 -22.68 -5.76 -6.07
CA SER A 368 -22.58 -7.21 -6.16
C SER A 368 -23.28 -7.88 -4.97
N PRO A 369 -24.05 -8.96 -5.20
CA PRO A 369 -24.70 -9.70 -4.13
C PRO A 369 -23.72 -10.58 -3.32
N TYR A 370 -22.45 -10.66 -3.71
CA TYR A 370 -21.46 -11.54 -3.08
C TYR A 370 -20.65 -10.79 -2.02
N THR A 371 -20.67 -11.32 -0.80
CA THR A 371 -19.98 -10.71 0.35
C THR A 371 -18.47 -10.92 0.34
N GLU A 372 -18.01 -11.92 -0.41
CA GLU A 372 -16.62 -12.31 -0.57
C GLU A 372 -15.83 -11.32 -1.43
N ASP A 373 -16.51 -10.54 -2.26
CA ASP A 373 -15.92 -9.42 -3.01
C ASP A 373 -16.97 -8.30 -3.20
N PRO A 374 -17.13 -7.41 -2.20
CA PRO A 374 -18.15 -6.36 -2.23
C PRO A 374 -17.81 -5.27 -3.26
N CYS A 375 -18.24 -5.47 -4.51
CA CYS A 375 -18.06 -4.54 -5.61
C CYS A 375 -19.32 -3.67 -5.84
N THR A 376 -19.17 -2.37 -6.17
CA THR A 376 -20.28 -1.50 -6.59
C THR A 376 -19.95 -0.75 -7.87
N VAL A 377 -20.79 -0.88 -8.90
CA VAL A 377 -20.65 -0.13 -10.16
C VAL A 377 -21.52 1.12 -10.18
N SER A 378 -21.11 2.13 -10.94
CA SER A 378 -21.91 3.35 -11.16
C SER A 378 -23.14 3.09 -12.04
N SER A 379 -23.08 2.07 -12.90
CA SER A 379 -24.19 1.57 -13.72
C SER A 379 -23.93 0.12 -14.12
N VAL A 380 -24.98 -0.70 -14.18
CA VAL A 380 -24.87 -2.06 -14.75
C VAL A 380 -24.61 -1.94 -16.26
N PRO A 381 -23.56 -2.57 -16.81
CA PRO A 381 -23.20 -2.44 -18.22
C PRO A 381 -24.30 -2.88 -19.18
N SER A 382 -24.26 -2.38 -20.42
CA SER A 382 -25.16 -2.87 -21.46
C SER A 382 -24.74 -4.26 -21.93
N GLY A 383 -25.72 -5.15 -22.15
CA GLY A 383 -25.43 -6.46 -22.73
C GLY A 383 -24.79 -7.44 -21.76
N VAL A 384 -25.00 -7.28 -20.45
CA VAL A 384 -24.71 -8.31 -19.43
C VAL A 384 -25.99 -9.04 -19.03
N VAL A 385 -25.84 -10.28 -18.58
CA VAL A 385 -26.91 -11.15 -18.10
C VAL A 385 -27.11 -10.97 -16.61
N ASP A 386 -26.05 -11.13 -15.80
CA ASP A 386 -26.09 -11.01 -14.34
C ASP A 386 -24.68 -10.96 -13.72
N TRP A 387 -24.62 -10.65 -12.42
CA TRP A 387 -23.45 -10.78 -11.56
C TRP A 387 -23.04 -12.25 -11.35
N ILE A 388 -21.74 -12.51 -11.34
CA ILE A 388 -21.14 -13.81 -11.04
C ILE A 388 -19.89 -13.62 -10.15
N LEU A 389 -19.60 -14.56 -9.27
CA LEU A 389 -18.40 -14.54 -8.43
C LEU A 389 -17.42 -15.60 -8.90
N VAL A 390 -16.23 -15.15 -9.29
CA VAL A 390 -15.10 -16.02 -9.64
C VAL A 390 -14.17 -16.12 -8.44
N GLN A 391 -13.75 -17.33 -8.08
CA GLN A 391 -12.77 -17.55 -7.01
C GLN A 391 -11.62 -18.42 -7.49
N LEU A 392 -10.42 -18.13 -7.02
CA LEU A 392 -9.25 -18.99 -7.24
C LEU A 392 -8.90 -19.71 -5.95
N ARG A 393 -8.67 -21.02 -6.02
CA ARG A 393 -8.21 -21.87 -4.90
C ARG A 393 -6.92 -22.58 -5.28
N THR A 394 -5.99 -22.76 -4.34
CA THR A 394 -4.74 -23.52 -4.57
C THR A 394 -4.92 -25.04 -4.39
N SER A 395 -6.03 -25.46 -3.80
CA SER A 395 -6.45 -26.86 -3.66
C SER A 395 -7.97 -26.97 -3.85
N ALA A 396 -8.47 -28.16 -4.18
CA ALA A 396 -9.89 -28.36 -4.49
C ALA A 396 -10.82 -28.04 -3.30
N ASP A 397 -10.38 -28.39 -2.09
CA ASP A 397 -11.07 -28.21 -0.81
C ASP A 397 -10.55 -27.02 0.02
N GLY A 398 -9.58 -26.28 -0.51
CA GLY A 398 -9.04 -25.08 0.13
C GLY A 398 -9.96 -23.87 0.04
N SER A 399 -9.72 -22.90 0.91
CA SER A 399 -10.35 -21.58 0.80
C SER A 399 -9.89 -20.84 -0.46
N ALA A 400 -10.72 -19.89 -0.92
CA ALA A 400 -10.32 -18.99 -2.00
C ALA A 400 -9.13 -18.13 -1.55
N VAL A 401 -8.11 -18.03 -2.41
CA VAL A 401 -6.99 -17.08 -2.22
C VAL A 401 -7.35 -15.69 -2.74
N ILE A 402 -8.28 -15.60 -3.69
CA ILE A 402 -8.87 -14.35 -4.18
C ILE A 402 -10.29 -14.63 -4.70
N SER A 403 -11.18 -13.67 -4.54
CA SER A 403 -12.55 -13.67 -5.07
C SER A 403 -12.77 -12.40 -5.89
N LYS A 404 -13.52 -12.48 -6.99
CA LYS A 404 -13.82 -11.33 -7.84
C LYS A 404 -15.25 -11.39 -8.38
N SER A 405 -16.02 -10.35 -8.10
CA SER A 405 -17.37 -10.09 -8.59
C SER A 405 -17.26 -9.45 -9.97
N VAL A 406 -17.84 -10.11 -10.96
CA VAL A 406 -17.77 -9.74 -12.38
C VAL A 406 -19.13 -10.01 -13.04
N PHE A 407 -19.29 -9.67 -14.31
CA PHE A 407 -20.51 -9.96 -15.06
C PHE A 407 -20.31 -11.13 -16.03
N VAL A 408 -21.42 -11.72 -16.48
CA VAL A 408 -21.43 -12.65 -17.61
C VAL A 408 -22.28 -12.08 -18.74
N ASP A 409 -21.78 -12.16 -19.99
CA ASP A 409 -22.47 -11.68 -21.18
C ASP A 409 -23.38 -12.77 -21.82
N PRO A 410 -24.25 -12.43 -22.79
CA PRO A 410 -25.12 -13.38 -23.48
C PRO A 410 -24.42 -14.51 -24.22
N ASP A 411 -23.17 -14.33 -24.62
CA ASP A 411 -22.36 -15.35 -25.27
C ASP A 411 -21.66 -16.25 -24.24
N GLY A 412 -21.88 -16.02 -22.95
CA GLY A 412 -21.30 -16.78 -21.84
C GLY A 412 -19.92 -16.31 -21.43
N ASN A 413 -19.38 -15.24 -22.03
CA ASN A 413 -18.08 -14.73 -21.60
C ASN A 413 -18.23 -14.05 -20.25
N ILE A 414 -17.33 -14.37 -19.33
CA ILE A 414 -17.15 -13.56 -18.14
C ILE A 414 -16.41 -12.28 -18.54
N VAL A 415 -16.97 -11.15 -18.14
CA VAL A 415 -16.47 -9.81 -18.45
C VAL A 415 -16.32 -9.00 -17.16
N ASP A 416 -15.36 -8.09 -17.13
CA ASP A 416 -15.13 -7.21 -15.99
C ASP A 416 -16.34 -6.28 -15.73
N THR A 417 -16.25 -5.47 -14.68
CA THR A 417 -17.30 -4.56 -14.20
C THR A 417 -17.68 -3.46 -15.20
N ASP A 418 -16.85 -3.21 -16.21
CA ASP A 418 -17.16 -2.33 -17.35
C ASP A 418 -18.04 -3.03 -18.42
N GLY A 419 -18.17 -4.35 -18.34
CA GLY A 419 -18.95 -5.20 -19.24
C GLY A 419 -18.29 -5.50 -20.59
N SER A 420 -17.02 -5.15 -20.79
CA SER A 420 -16.36 -5.23 -22.09
C SER A 420 -15.06 -6.04 -22.09
N ASP A 421 -14.26 -5.97 -21.01
CA ASP A 421 -13.01 -6.72 -20.94
C ASP A 421 -13.24 -8.16 -20.51
N ARG A 422 -12.77 -9.11 -21.32
CA ARG A 422 -12.84 -10.55 -21.04
C ARG A 422 -11.61 -11.07 -20.31
N ASN A 423 -10.56 -10.26 -20.23
CA ASN A 423 -9.30 -10.57 -19.59
C ASN A 423 -9.42 -10.29 -18.09
N ILE A 424 -9.96 -11.24 -17.34
CA ILE A 424 -10.18 -11.04 -15.91
C ILE A 424 -8.84 -11.14 -15.18
N PHE A 425 -8.36 -10.00 -14.68
CA PHE A 425 -7.15 -9.88 -13.89
C PHE A 425 -7.40 -10.29 -12.43
N PHE A 426 -6.49 -11.09 -11.87
CA PHE A 426 -6.43 -11.45 -10.46
C PHE A 426 -5.05 -11.07 -9.91
N ASP A 427 -5.05 -10.34 -8.78
CA ASP A 427 -3.83 -9.95 -8.08
C ASP A 427 -3.27 -11.10 -7.23
N VAL A 428 -2.86 -12.16 -7.91
CA VAL A 428 -2.19 -13.31 -7.33
C VAL A 428 -1.02 -13.72 -8.21
N GLN A 429 -0.03 -14.36 -7.60
CA GLN A 429 1.13 -14.86 -8.33
C GLN A 429 0.75 -15.92 -9.37
N GLU A 430 1.56 -16.04 -10.43
CA GLU A 430 1.44 -17.14 -11.37
C GLU A 430 1.53 -18.50 -10.67
N GLY A 431 0.76 -19.46 -11.16
CA GLY A 431 0.59 -20.72 -10.44
C GLY A 431 -0.57 -21.55 -10.96
N SER A 432 -0.82 -22.68 -10.29
CA SER A 432 -1.92 -23.57 -10.64
C SER A 432 -3.09 -23.40 -9.67
N TYR A 433 -4.26 -23.08 -10.21
CA TYR A 433 -5.45 -22.75 -9.44
C TYR A 433 -6.67 -23.55 -9.88
N TYR A 434 -7.51 -23.95 -8.94
CA TYR A 434 -8.89 -24.30 -9.24
C TYR A 434 -9.71 -23.02 -9.36
N ILE A 435 -10.49 -22.90 -10.43
CA ILE A 435 -11.34 -21.73 -10.68
C ILE A 435 -12.78 -22.13 -10.36
N VAL A 436 -13.40 -21.44 -9.41
CA VAL A 436 -14.79 -21.68 -8.96
C VAL A 436 -15.67 -20.55 -9.48
N ILE A 437 -16.81 -20.93 -10.04
CA ILE A 437 -17.85 -20.02 -10.52
C ILE A 437 -19.07 -20.18 -9.61
N ASN A 438 -19.43 -19.11 -8.90
CA ASN A 438 -20.65 -19.06 -8.08
C ASN A 438 -21.65 -18.10 -8.73
N HIS A 439 -22.93 -18.50 -8.71
CA HIS A 439 -24.04 -17.68 -9.13
C HIS A 439 -25.18 -17.78 -8.11
N ARG A 440 -25.98 -16.73 -7.97
CA ARG A 440 -27.00 -16.60 -6.90
C ARG A 440 -28.08 -17.68 -6.87
N ASN A 441 -28.39 -18.32 -8.00
CA ASN A 441 -29.45 -19.33 -8.09
C ASN A 441 -29.12 -20.53 -9.00
N HIS A 442 -27.84 -20.71 -9.31
CA HIS A 442 -27.34 -21.87 -10.04
C HIS A 442 -26.33 -22.64 -9.18
N LEU A 443 -26.27 -23.95 -9.36
CA LEU A 443 -25.26 -24.77 -8.69
C LEU A 443 -23.86 -24.31 -9.09
N LYS A 444 -23.04 -23.95 -8.08
CA LYS A 444 -21.64 -23.57 -8.29
C LYS A 444 -20.87 -24.67 -9.01
N ILE A 445 -19.92 -24.28 -9.86
CA ILE A 445 -19.04 -25.22 -10.58
C ILE A 445 -17.58 -24.84 -10.34
N MET A 446 -16.67 -25.80 -10.54
CA MET A 446 -15.22 -25.60 -10.41
C MET A 446 -14.51 -26.30 -11.57
N THR A 447 -13.34 -25.84 -11.97
CA THR A 447 -12.50 -26.53 -12.96
C THR A 447 -12.22 -27.97 -12.53
N SER A 448 -12.24 -28.92 -13.47
CA SER A 448 -12.09 -30.35 -13.18
C SER A 448 -10.72 -30.72 -12.60
N SER A 449 -9.70 -29.91 -12.85
CA SER A 449 -8.38 -29.94 -12.24
C SER A 449 -7.88 -28.51 -12.05
N SER A 450 -6.75 -28.35 -11.34
CA SER A 450 -6.05 -27.06 -11.32
C SER A 450 -5.60 -26.65 -12.73
N VAL A 451 -5.69 -25.36 -13.02
CA VAL A 451 -5.32 -24.71 -14.28
C VAL A 451 -4.08 -23.86 -14.03
N ALA A 452 -3.04 -24.03 -14.84
CA ALA A 452 -1.87 -23.16 -14.79
C ALA A 452 -2.22 -21.80 -15.39
N LEU A 453 -1.98 -20.73 -14.62
CA LEU A 453 -2.24 -19.34 -14.99
C LEU A 453 -0.94 -18.54 -14.87
N TYR A 454 -0.75 -17.60 -15.77
CA TYR A 454 0.54 -16.96 -16.03
C TYR A 454 0.42 -15.44 -16.01
N SER A 455 1.55 -14.79 -15.71
CA SER A 455 1.67 -13.34 -15.69
C SER A 455 1.92 -12.72 -17.06
N ASP A 456 2.37 -13.52 -18.03
CA ASP A 456 2.84 -13.06 -19.34
C ASP A 456 1.88 -13.38 -20.51
N HIS A 457 0.86 -14.20 -20.28
CA HIS A 457 -0.19 -14.49 -21.27
C HIS A 457 -1.50 -14.93 -20.62
N THR A 458 -2.59 -14.82 -21.39
CA THR A 458 -3.94 -15.15 -20.93
C THR A 458 -4.33 -16.58 -21.29
N VAL A 459 -4.92 -17.29 -20.33
CA VAL A 459 -5.49 -18.63 -20.54
C VAL A 459 -7.01 -18.53 -20.74
N LEU A 460 -7.54 -19.23 -21.75
CA LEU A 460 -8.97 -19.42 -21.91
C LEU A 460 -9.41 -20.72 -21.23
N TYR A 461 -10.35 -20.63 -20.30
CA TYR A 461 -11.05 -21.77 -19.73
C TYR A 461 -12.54 -21.71 -20.04
N ASP A 462 -13.00 -22.62 -20.89
CA ASP A 462 -14.38 -22.70 -21.34
C ASP A 462 -15.11 -23.87 -20.67
N PHE A 463 -16.06 -23.56 -19.77
CA PHE A 463 -16.92 -24.55 -19.13
C PHE A 463 -18.03 -25.06 -20.04
N THR A 464 -18.28 -24.38 -21.17
CA THR A 464 -19.39 -24.66 -22.09
C THR A 464 -19.07 -25.75 -23.10
N ASP A 465 -17.79 -26.11 -23.27
CA ASP A 465 -17.30 -27.08 -24.25
C ASP A 465 -17.63 -28.55 -23.92
N SER A 466 -17.54 -28.93 -22.65
CA SER A 466 -17.64 -30.33 -22.21
C SER A 466 -17.93 -30.44 -20.72
N VAL A 467 -18.74 -31.43 -20.33
CA VAL A 467 -18.94 -31.81 -18.92
C VAL A 467 -17.62 -32.10 -18.20
N SER A 468 -16.60 -32.58 -18.91
CA SER A 468 -15.27 -32.90 -18.34
C SER A 468 -14.47 -31.67 -17.91
N LYS A 469 -14.93 -30.46 -18.21
CA LYS A 469 -14.33 -29.20 -17.75
C LYS A 469 -14.73 -28.88 -16.31
N ALA A 470 -15.82 -29.43 -15.80
CA ALA A 470 -16.28 -29.16 -14.45
C ALA A 470 -15.97 -30.32 -13.50
N TYR A 471 -15.60 -29.99 -12.27
CA TYR A 471 -15.24 -30.92 -11.20
C TYR A 471 -16.43 -31.78 -10.77
N GLY A 472 -16.18 -33.09 -10.63
CA GLY A 472 -17.17 -34.07 -10.18
C GLY A 472 -18.15 -34.52 -11.26
N SER A 473 -19.02 -35.48 -10.91
CA SER A 473 -20.06 -36.00 -11.79
C SER A 473 -21.34 -35.16 -11.72
N ASN A 474 -22.02 -34.96 -12.85
CA ASN A 474 -23.24 -34.13 -12.95
C ASN A 474 -23.03 -32.65 -12.56
N SER A 475 -21.87 -32.10 -12.89
CA SER A 475 -21.47 -30.73 -12.55
C SER A 475 -22.06 -29.66 -13.46
N THR A 476 -22.42 -30.01 -14.70
CA THR A 476 -23.08 -29.10 -15.66
C THR A 476 -24.22 -29.79 -16.40
N LYS A 477 -25.15 -29.00 -16.93
CA LYS A 477 -26.26 -29.43 -17.76
C LYS A 477 -25.93 -29.27 -19.24
N GLN A 478 -26.15 -30.30 -20.03
CA GLN A 478 -26.15 -30.16 -21.48
C GLN A 478 -27.45 -29.45 -21.93
N VAL A 479 -27.33 -28.23 -22.45
CA VAL A 479 -28.47 -27.40 -22.92
C VAL A 479 -28.69 -27.50 -24.42
N GLU A 480 -27.64 -27.81 -25.18
CA GLU A 480 -27.68 -28.17 -26.60
C GLU A 480 -26.64 -29.25 -26.91
N ASP A 481 -26.61 -29.75 -28.14
CA ASP A 481 -25.59 -30.70 -28.58
C ASP A 481 -24.18 -30.10 -28.37
N ASN A 482 -23.43 -30.67 -27.42
CA ASN A 482 -22.11 -30.20 -26.99
C ASN A 482 -22.04 -28.78 -26.39
N VAL A 483 -23.15 -28.26 -25.85
CA VAL A 483 -23.16 -26.99 -25.11
C VAL A 483 -23.61 -27.25 -23.68
N TYR A 484 -22.79 -26.80 -22.72
CA TYR A 484 -22.99 -27.05 -21.30
C TYR A 484 -23.18 -25.75 -20.50
N ALA A 485 -24.06 -25.80 -19.49
CA ALA A 485 -24.40 -24.68 -18.62
C ALA A 485 -24.42 -25.10 -17.14
N MET A 486 -24.32 -24.13 -16.23
CA MET A 486 -24.59 -24.33 -14.81
C MET A 486 -26.06 -24.70 -14.62
N TYR A 487 -26.35 -25.63 -13.71
CA TYR A 487 -27.72 -26.02 -13.39
C TYR A 487 -28.48 -24.91 -12.67
N ALA A 488 -29.63 -24.51 -13.20
CA ALA A 488 -30.53 -23.57 -12.54
C ALA A 488 -31.36 -24.27 -11.45
N GLY A 489 -31.58 -23.60 -10.31
CA GLY A 489 -32.60 -24.01 -9.34
C GLY A 489 -32.16 -24.11 -7.88
N ASP A 490 -30.91 -23.78 -7.57
CA ASP A 490 -30.38 -23.71 -6.19
C ASP A 490 -30.68 -22.33 -5.62
N ALA A 491 -31.97 -22.03 -5.42
CA ALA A 491 -32.43 -20.68 -5.06
C ALA A 491 -32.06 -20.28 -3.63
N ASN A 492 -31.95 -21.25 -2.71
CA ASN A 492 -31.50 -20.97 -1.35
C ASN A 492 -29.97 -21.01 -1.20
N GLY A 493 -29.24 -21.38 -2.26
CA GLY A 493 -27.78 -21.40 -2.32
C GLY A 493 -27.13 -22.46 -1.43
N ASN A 494 -27.85 -23.52 -1.07
CA ASN A 494 -27.35 -24.58 -0.19
C ASN A 494 -26.52 -25.64 -0.94
N GLY A 495 -26.41 -25.54 -2.27
CA GLY A 495 -25.67 -26.47 -3.11
C GLY A 495 -26.46 -27.70 -3.56
N PHE A 496 -27.78 -27.75 -3.31
CA PHE A 496 -28.66 -28.86 -3.66
C PHE A 496 -30.02 -28.37 -4.14
N ILE A 497 -30.38 -28.72 -5.37
CA ILE A 497 -31.70 -28.42 -5.94
C ILE A 497 -32.71 -29.44 -5.41
N ASN A 498 -33.53 -29.04 -4.44
CA ASN A 498 -34.47 -29.93 -3.76
C ASN A 498 -35.75 -29.21 -3.28
N ALA A 499 -36.57 -29.89 -2.47
CA ALA A 499 -37.85 -29.33 -2.03
C ALA A 499 -37.71 -28.01 -1.22
N ASP A 500 -36.57 -27.77 -0.60
CA ASP A 500 -36.29 -26.58 0.21
C ASP A 500 -36.24 -25.33 -0.69
N ASP A 501 -35.63 -25.38 -1.87
CA ASP A 501 -35.66 -24.29 -2.86
C ASP A 501 -37.08 -23.88 -3.23
N LEU A 502 -37.99 -24.86 -3.34
CA LEU A 502 -39.38 -24.55 -3.62
C LEU A 502 -40.11 -23.98 -2.40
N ASN A 503 -39.89 -24.54 -1.23
CA ASN A 503 -40.68 -24.21 -0.05
C ASN A 503 -40.24 -22.88 0.56
N ASP A 504 -38.95 -22.61 0.57
CA ASP A 504 -38.34 -21.47 1.24
C ASP A 504 -38.23 -20.27 0.29
N GLU A 505 -37.94 -20.51 -0.99
CA GLU A 505 -37.72 -19.43 -1.97
C GLU A 505 -38.85 -19.29 -2.98
N TRP A 506 -39.17 -20.32 -3.76
CA TRP A 506 -40.13 -20.15 -4.87
C TRP A 506 -41.57 -19.91 -4.40
N ARG A 507 -42.09 -20.67 -3.43
CA ARG A 507 -43.49 -20.55 -2.97
C ARG A 507 -43.81 -19.19 -2.36
N PRO A 508 -42.98 -18.62 -1.47
CA PRO A 508 -43.24 -17.29 -0.91
C PRO A 508 -43.17 -16.17 -1.95
N ASN A 509 -42.38 -16.38 -3.02
CA ASN A 509 -42.14 -15.37 -4.05
C ASN A 509 -42.96 -15.57 -5.33
N ASN A 510 -43.73 -16.66 -5.46
CA ASN A 510 -44.51 -16.96 -6.65
C ASN A 510 -45.56 -15.87 -6.94
N GLY A 511 -45.58 -15.39 -8.18
CA GLY A 511 -46.40 -14.28 -8.64
C GLY A 511 -45.76 -12.90 -8.43
N THR A 512 -44.53 -12.82 -7.95
CA THR A 512 -43.81 -11.54 -7.78
C THR A 512 -42.85 -11.24 -8.93
N PHE A 513 -42.48 -9.97 -9.05
CA PHE A 513 -41.49 -9.45 -10.00
C PHE A 513 -40.26 -8.95 -9.24
N GLY A 514 -39.07 -9.10 -9.82
CA GLY A 514 -37.85 -8.47 -9.33
C GLY A 514 -36.64 -9.38 -9.26
N TYR A 515 -35.51 -8.83 -8.81
CA TYR A 515 -34.25 -9.55 -8.70
C TYR A 515 -34.22 -10.43 -7.45
N LYS A 516 -34.69 -11.67 -7.59
CA LYS A 516 -34.75 -12.66 -6.49
C LYS A 516 -34.13 -13.98 -6.92
N ASN A 517 -33.60 -14.75 -5.97
CA ASN A 517 -33.00 -16.05 -6.28
C ASN A 517 -34.02 -17.05 -6.83
N SER A 518 -35.29 -16.92 -6.42
CA SER A 518 -36.41 -17.73 -6.94
C SER A 518 -36.76 -17.49 -8.42
N ASP A 519 -36.23 -16.44 -9.06
CA ASP A 519 -36.34 -16.20 -10.51
C ASP A 519 -35.27 -17.03 -11.25
N MET A 520 -35.50 -18.34 -11.31
CA MET A 520 -34.53 -19.33 -11.78
C MET A 520 -34.35 -19.32 -13.30
N ASN A 521 -35.36 -18.88 -14.06
CA ASN A 521 -35.25 -18.68 -15.51
C ASN A 521 -34.72 -17.28 -15.87
N MET A 522 -34.62 -16.39 -14.88
CA MET A 522 -34.10 -15.03 -14.99
C MET A 522 -34.90 -14.15 -15.96
N ASP A 523 -36.21 -14.35 -16.03
CA ASP A 523 -37.13 -13.64 -16.92
C ASP A 523 -37.86 -12.47 -16.25
N THR A 524 -37.47 -12.11 -15.02
CA THR A 524 -38.00 -11.06 -14.14
C THR A 524 -39.26 -11.43 -13.35
N TYR A 525 -39.94 -12.55 -13.65
CA TYR A 525 -41.20 -12.95 -13.00
C TYR A 525 -41.12 -14.35 -12.42
N ILE A 526 -41.27 -14.46 -11.09
CA ILE A 526 -41.28 -15.76 -10.43
C ILE A 526 -42.64 -16.42 -10.63
N ASN A 527 -42.69 -17.47 -11.44
CA ASN A 527 -43.93 -18.14 -11.82
C ASN A 527 -43.74 -19.64 -12.12
N ALA A 528 -44.75 -20.26 -12.73
CA ALA A 528 -44.73 -21.67 -13.06
C ALA A 528 -43.61 -22.05 -14.05
N HIS A 529 -43.07 -21.10 -14.83
CA HIS A 529 -41.95 -21.31 -15.72
C HIS A 529 -40.67 -21.63 -14.96
N ASP A 530 -40.31 -20.89 -13.90
CA ASP A 530 -39.15 -21.20 -13.04
C ASP A 530 -39.23 -22.61 -12.49
N LYS A 531 -40.40 -22.94 -11.94
CA LYS A 531 -40.66 -24.26 -11.37
C LYS A 531 -40.58 -25.37 -12.40
N ASN A 532 -41.19 -25.19 -13.58
CA ASN A 532 -41.33 -26.27 -14.55
C ASN A 532 -40.11 -26.43 -15.47
N ARG A 533 -39.43 -25.32 -15.80
CA ARG A 533 -38.32 -25.31 -16.77
C ARG A 533 -36.95 -25.39 -16.11
N CYS A 534 -36.81 -24.95 -14.86
CA CYS A 534 -35.53 -24.98 -14.14
C CYS A 534 -35.60 -25.98 -12.99
N PHE A 535 -36.44 -25.73 -11.97
CA PHE A 535 -36.45 -26.57 -10.76
C PHE A 535 -36.78 -28.04 -11.04
N LYS A 536 -37.94 -28.33 -11.64
CA LYS A 536 -38.44 -29.73 -11.79
C LYS A 536 -37.50 -30.61 -12.60
N VAL A 537 -36.84 -30.05 -13.60
CA VAL A 537 -35.92 -30.80 -14.48
C VAL A 537 -34.57 -31.07 -13.82
N ASN A 538 -34.22 -30.29 -12.80
CA ASN A 538 -32.94 -30.39 -12.10
C ASN A 538 -33.07 -30.88 -10.65
N ASN A 539 -34.29 -31.17 -10.19
CA ASN A 539 -34.54 -31.65 -8.83
C ASN A 539 -33.74 -32.93 -8.53
N GLY A 540 -33.01 -32.91 -7.41
CA GLY A 540 -32.10 -33.97 -6.98
C GLY A 540 -30.66 -33.80 -7.46
N LYS A 541 -30.33 -32.72 -8.17
CA LYS A 541 -28.95 -32.35 -8.50
C LYS A 541 -28.32 -31.57 -7.35
N GLY A 542 -27.01 -31.70 -7.19
CA GLY A 542 -26.22 -30.95 -6.22
C GLY A 542 -24.81 -30.75 -6.73
N THR A 543 -24.14 -29.72 -6.23
CA THR A 543 -22.75 -29.43 -6.60
C THR A 543 -21.80 -30.43 -5.94
N ALA A 544 -20.74 -30.80 -6.66
CA ALA A 544 -19.64 -31.60 -6.13
C ALA A 544 -18.44 -30.74 -5.67
N VAL A 545 -18.54 -29.41 -5.80
CA VAL A 545 -17.50 -28.48 -5.36
C VAL A 545 -17.43 -28.52 -3.83
N PRO A 546 -16.27 -28.84 -3.24
CA PRO A 546 -16.10 -28.94 -1.79
C PRO A 546 -16.26 -27.61 -1.05
#